data_AF-A0A3A6PJ19-F1
#
_entry.id   AF-A0A3A6PJ19-F1
#
_cell.length_a   1.000
_cell.length_b   1.000
_cell.length_c   1.000
_cell.angle_alpha   90.00
_cell.angle_beta   90.00
_cell.angle_gamma   90.00
#
_symmetry.space_group_name_H-M   'P 1'
#
loop_
_entity.id
_entity.type
_entity.pdbx_description
1 polymer ?
#
loop_
_entity_poly.entity_id
_entity_poly.type
_entity_poly.pdbx_seq_one_letter_code
_entity_poly.pdbx_strand_id
1 'polypeptide(L)'
;MKNRNYGSYEVPPTLKELIRLKDELGGQEPFYTGLNFYLELGAMRYFNTPCDVVVFGTTGGDGIHYGFLTDFGMAEDLEHATVVCVSPMDFDGPTKIIANDIKEFLSIVLTDEELFYNTFATEEDYRAAKQRWREEEEASPYRPSEEKVQQKNDIIRLVKERISLPYIENPYQHLEDLAQQRQERVAAKTQDLLGVIGNFGEGEIHVPYYVHKDESLDIEELRRYMSTAPAVSKLAMVRDLQQNFVLWHDGQIRDIVVDALNSLNLKNEEKRIYEHDL
;
A
#
# COMPACT_ATOMS: atom_id res chain seq x y z
N MET A 1 13.97 5.53 19.39
CA MET A 1 12.50 5.56 19.51
C MET A 1 11.97 4.32 18.82
N LYS A 2 11.23 3.43 19.50
CA LYS A 2 10.50 2.36 18.78
C LYS A 2 9.40 3.04 17.97
N ASN A 3 9.51 2.96 16.65
CA ASN A 3 8.55 3.63 15.79
C ASN A 3 7.26 2.79 15.75
N ARG A 4 6.15 3.35 16.25
CA ARG A 4 4.91 2.56 16.50
C ARG A 4 4.38 1.90 15.23
N ASN A 5 4.48 2.58 14.09
CA ASN A 5 3.99 2.13 12.80
C ASN A 5 4.62 0.81 12.31
N TYR A 6 5.92 0.63 12.53
CA TYR A 6 6.68 -0.54 12.06
C TYR A 6 6.44 -1.79 12.92
N GLY A 7 5.78 -1.66 14.08
CA GLY A 7 5.44 -2.80 14.94
C GLY A 7 6.69 -3.56 15.40
N SER A 8 6.77 -4.85 15.05
CA SER A 8 7.94 -5.69 15.30
C SER A 8 9.01 -5.64 14.21
N TYR A 9 8.75 -4.97 13.09
CA TYR A 9 9.69 -4.88 11.98
C TYR A 9 10.76 -3.83 12.22
N GLU A 10 11.97 -4.14 11.75
CA GLU A 10 13.02 -3.15 11.61
C GLU A 10 12.75 -2.24 10.41
N VAL A 11 13.12 -0.97 10.54
CA VAL A 11 13.05 -0.03 9.41
C VAL A 11 14.01 -0.51 8.30
N PRO A 12 13.56 -0.67 7.04
CA PRO A 12 14.39 -1.13 5.93
C PRO A 12 15.68 -0.32 5.77
N PRO A 13 16.82 -0.94 5.41
CA PRO A 13 18.03 -0.22 5.04
C PRO A 13 17.79 0.85 3.98
N THR A 14 17.02 0.57 2.93
CA THR A 14 16.72 1.55 1.88
C THR A 14 15.96 2.74 2.45
N LEU A 15 14.98 2.51 3.31
CA LEU A 15 14.21 3.57 3.95
C LEU A 15 15.08 4.39 4.93
N LYS A 16 16.02 3.76 5.64
CA LYS A 16 17.01 4.46 6.47
C LYS A 16 17.88 5.42 5.64
N GLU A 17 18.27 5.03 4.43
CA GLU A 17 19.00 5.95 3.53
C GLU A 17 18.13 7.11 3.05
N LEU A 18 16.86 6.87 2.75
CA LEU A 18 15.92 7.95 2.39
C LEU A 18 15.71 8.93 3.55
N ILE A 19 15.62 8.44 4.79
CA ILE A 19 15.51 9.28 5.99
C ILE A 19 16.76 10.17 6.13
N ARG A 20 17.96 9.60 5.97
CA ARG A 20 19.21 10.38 5.99
C ARG A 20 19.25 11.42 4.89
N LEU A 21 18.86 11.04 3.67
CA LEU A 21 18.79 11.95 2.54
C LEU A 21 17.84 13.12 2.82
N LYS A 22 16.64 12.85 3.36
CA LYS A 22 15.69 13.91 3.78
C LYS A 22 16.33 14.87 4.78
N ASP A 23 17.03 14.35 5.79
CA ASP A 23 17.70 15.18 6.80
C ASP A 23 18.81 16.04 6.20
N GLU A 24 19.61 15.49 5.28
CA GLU A 24 20.67 16.21 4.56
C GLU A 24 20.14 17.28 3.60
N LEU A 25 18.99 17.02 2.96
CA LEU A 25 18.30 17.99 2.11
C LEU A 25 17.62 19.10 2.90
N GLY A 26 17.55 19.00 4.23
CA GLY A 26 17.00 20.02 5.11
C GLY A 26 15.49 19.92 5.37
N GLY A 27 14.84 18.80 5.04
CA GLY A 27 13.44 18.55 5.39
C GLY A 27 12.60 17.83 4.33
N GLN A 28 11.29 17.81 4.56
CA GLN A 28 10.29 17.14 3.72
C GLN A 28 10.08 17.85 2.38
N GLU A 29 10.06 19.19 2.33
CA GLU A 29 9.80 19.93 1.08
C GLU A 29 10.85 19.68 -0.02
N PRO A 30 12.18 19.75 0.29
CA PRO A 30 13.19 19.42 -0.71
C PRO A 30 13.14 17.94 -1.10
N PHE A 31 12.87 17.05 -0.15
CA PHE A 31 12.72 15.61 -0.42
C PHE A 31 11.55 15.33 -1.38
N TYR A 32 10.39 15.93 -1.13
CA TYR A 32 9.21 15.84 -1.98
C TYR A 32 9.49 16.37 -3.39
N THR A 33 10.23 17.47 -3.52
CA THR A 33 10.62 18.01 -4.84
C THR A 33 11.39 17.00 -5.70
N GLY A 34 12.16 16.11 -5.07
CA GLY A 34 12.93 15.08 -5.77
C GLY A 34 12.16 13.79 -6.04
N LEU A 35 11.35 13.34 -5.09
CA LEU A 35 10.74 11.99 -5.10
C LEU A 35 9.21 12.01 -5.19
N ASN A 36 8.55 13.16 -5.13
CA ASN A 36 7.10 13.37 -5.20
C ASN A 36 6.28 12.63 -4.12
N PHE A 37 6.90 12.29 -2.99
CA PHE A 37 6.20 11.82 -1.80
C PHE A 37 6.91 12.30 -0.53
N TYR A 38 6.17 12.35 0.57
CA TYR A 38 6.68 12.62 1.90
C TYR A 38 6.97 11.32 2.62
N LEU A 39 8.07 11.26 3.37
CA LEU A 39 8.33 10.13 4.26
C LEU A 39 7.35 10.17 5.43
N GLU A 40 6.60 9.09 5.61
CA GLU A 40 5.68 8.90 6.71
C GLU A 40 6.29 7.94 7.73
N LEU A 41 6.73 8.49 8.86
CA LEU A 41 7.33 7.72 9.95
C LEU A 41 6.38 7.59 11.13
N GLY A 42 5.31 8.37 11.20
CA GLY A 42 4.24 8.22 12.18
C GLY A 42 3.29 7.08 11.81
N ALA A 43 2.11 7.08 12.44
CA ALA A 43 1.09 6.05 12.29
C ALA A 43 -0.08 6.51 11.39
N MET A 44 0.20 7.36 10.39
CA MET A 44 -0.81 7.82 9.45
C MET A 44 -1.41 6.64 8.70
N ARG A 45 -2.73 6.51 8.79
CA ARG A 45 -3.52 5.43 8.19
C ARG A 45 -4.95 5.92 7.98
N TYR A 46 -5.53 5.60 6.83
CA TYR A 46 -6.97 5.75 6.62
C TYR A 46 -7.72 4.53 7.16
N PHE A 47 -9.03 4.67 7.34
CA PHE A 47 -9.91 3.59 7.83
C PHE A 47 -9.87 2.34 6.93
N ASN A 48 -9.61 2.50 5.62
CA ASN A 48 -9.52 1.42 4.63
C ASN A 48 -8.08 1.00 4.32
N THR A 49 -7.07 1.56 5.00
CA THR A 49 -5.70 1.05 4.91
C THR A 49 -5.64 -0.34 5.53
N PRO A 50 -5.33 -1.42 4.77
CA PRO A 50 -5.31 -2.78 5.30
C PRO A 50 -4.41 -2.91 6.53
N CYS A 51 -4.85 -3.63 7.56
CA CYS A 51 -4.14 -3.76 8.83
C CYS A 51 -2.77 -4.45 8.72
N ASP A 52 -2.52 -5.15 7.62
CA ASP A 52 -1.25 -5.77 7.27
C ASP A 52 -0.37 -4.92 6.36
N VAL A 53 -0.72 -3.64 6.16
CA VAL A 53 0.12 -2.64 5.46
C VAL A 53 0.84 -1.75 6.47
N VAL A 54 2.16 -1.60 6.29
CA VAL A 54 3.03 -0.67 7.04
C VAL A 54 3.31 0.54 6.18
N VAL A 55 2.68 1.67 6.50
CA VAL A 55 2.81 2.91 5.71
C VAL A 55 4.23 3.47 5.84
N PHE A 56 4.82 3.95 4.76
CA PHE A 56 6.13 4.61 4.80
C PHE A 56 6.20 5.92 4.02
N GLY A 57 5.18 6.22 3.20
CA GLY A 57 5.13 7.46 2.46
C GLY A 57 3.73 7.89 2.08
N THR A 58 3.55 9.17 1.82
CA THR A 58 2.28 9.75 1.35
C THR A 58 2.53 10.78 0.26
N THR A 59 1.59 10.92 -0.68
CA THR A 59 1.63 11.98 -1.69
C THR A 59 1.24 13.35 -1.10
N GLY A 60 0.64 13.38 0.10
CA GLY A 60 0.11 14.60 0.73
C GLY A 60 -1.23 15.08 0.17
N GLY A 61 -1.77 14.43 -0.86
CA GLY A 61 -3.07 14.75 -1.47
C GLY A 61 -4.01 13.54 -1.47
N ASP A 62 -5.31 13.79 -1.29
CA ASP A 62 -6.40 12.79 -1.32
C ASP A 62 -6.21 11.56 -0.42
N GLY A 63 -5.32 11.68 0.57
CA GLY A 63 -4.97 10.59 1.47
C GLY A 63 -4.16 9.46 0.81
N ILE A 64 -3.65 9.63 -0.42
CA ILE A 64 -2.90 8.57 -1.10
C ILE A 64 -1.58 8.30 -0.38
N HIS A 65 -1.29 7.02 -0.15
CA HIS A 65 -0.11 6.60 0.59
C HIS A 65 0.46 5.27 0.11
N TYR A 66 1.73 5.05 0.44
CA TYR A 66 2.50 3.85 0.10
C TYR A 66 2.82 3.08 1.37
N GLY A 67 2.77 1.76 1.27
CA GLY A 67 3.11 0.90 2.39
C GLY A 67 3.65 -0.46 1.98
N PHE A 68 4.34 -1.09 2.90
CA PHE A 68 4.80 -2.48 2.78
C PHE A 68 3.66 -3.42 3.13
N LEU A 69 3.34 -4.34 2.23
CA LEU A 69 2.39 -5.42 2.46
C LEU A 69 3.10 -6.55 3.21
N THR A 70 2.69 -6.77 4.45
CA THR A 70 3.31 -7.77 5.33
C THR A 70 2.70 -9.16 5.19
N ASP A 71 1.58 -9.27 4.45
CA ASP A 71 0.81 -10.50 4.31
C ASP A 71 0.50 -11.15 5.67
N PHE A 72 -0.04 -10.33 6.57
CA PHE A 72 -0.35 -10.72 7.96
C PHE A 72 0.84 -11.35 8.68
N GLY A 73 2.00 -10.72 8.62
CA GLY A 73 3.21 -11.18 9.30
C GLY A 73 4.01 -12.25 8.55
N MET A 74 3.64 -12.61 7.31
CA MET A 74 4.40 -13.55 6.48
C MET A 74 5.68 -12.94 5.88
N ALA A 75 5.73 -11.62 5.69
CA ALA A 75 6.96 -10.95 5.28
C ALA A 75 8.00 -11.07 6.40
N GLU A 76 9.20 -11.56 6.06
CA GLU A 76 10.32 -11.69 7.02
C GLU A 76 10.89 -10.33 7.41
N ASP A 77 11.00 -9.43 6.43
CA ASP A 77 11.44 -8.05 6.60
C ASP A 77 10.70 -7.12 5.61
N LEU A 78 10.84 -5.82 5.83
CA LEU A 78 10.20 -4.79 5.01
C LEU A 78 11.08 -4.30 3.85
N GLU A 79 12.35 -4.71 3.79
CA GLU A 79 13.25 -4.36 2.67
C GLU A 79 12.84 -5.12 1.40
N HIS A 80 12.31 -6.33 1.56
CA HIS A 80 11.86 -7.21 0.47
C HIS A 80 10.33 -7.40 0.41
N ALA A 81 9.57 -6.66 1.21
CA ALA A 81 8.12 -6.74 1.20
C ALA A 81 7.53 -6.03 -0.02
N THR A 82 6.49 -6.63 -0.63
CA THR A 82 5.69 -6.01 -1.68
C THR A 82 5.22 -4.63 -1.26
N VAL A 83 5.32 -3.65 -2.17
CA VAL A 83 4.85 -2.29 -1.93
C VAL A 83 3.48 -2.11 -2.58
N VAL A 84 2.56 -1.52 -1.82
CA VAL A 84 1.22 -1.16 -2.27
C VAL A 84 1.03 0.35 -2.25
N CYS A 85 0.25 0.85 -3.22
CA CYS A 85 -0.40 2.14 -3.19
C CYS A 85 -1.79 1.97 -2.60
N VAL A 86 -2.18 2.85 -1.69
CA VAL A 86 -3.54 2.95 -1.17
C VAL A 86 -4.08 4.33 -1.53
N SER A 87 -5.20 4.37 -2.25
CA SER A 87 -5.96 5.56 -2.64
C SER A 87 -7.34 5.51 -1.99
N PRO A 88 -7.51 6.10 -0.78
CA PRO A 88 -8.76 5.97 -0.03
C PRO A 88 -10.01 6.49 -0.75
N MET A 89 -9.83 7.40 -1.71
CA MET A 89 -10.88 8.02 -2.50
C MET A 89 -11.28 7.21 -3.75
N ASP A 90 -10.51 6.18 -4.12
CA ASP A 90 -10.87 5.22 -5.17
C ASP A 90 -11.68 4.07 -4.54
N PHE A 91 -12.99 4.28 -4.39
CA PHE A 91 -13.85 3.35 -3.65
C PHE A 91 -13.97 1.96 -4.28
N ASP A 92 -13.77 1.84 -5.60
CA ASP A 92 -13.94 0.59 -6.35
C ASP A 92 -12.70 -0.31 -6.27
N GLY A 93 -11.51 0.27 -6.04
CA GLY A 93 -10.25 -0.46 -5.96
C GLY A 93 -9.15 0.36 -5.30
N PRO A 94 -9.27 0.67 -3.99
CA PRO A 94 -8.40 1.64 -3.34
C PRO A 94 -7.00 1.13 -3.11
N THR A 95 -6.67 -0.12 -3.48
CA THR A 95 -5.32 -0.62 -3.29
C THR A 95 -4.77 -1.26 -4.56
N LYS A 96 -3.49 -1.01 -4.81
CA LYS A 96 -2.77 -1.51 -5.98
C LYS A 96 -1.38 -1.96 -5.55
N ILE A 97 -0.95 -3.12 -6.03
CA ILE A 97 0.46 -3.52 -5.89
C ILE A 97 1.28 -2.72 -6.91
N ILE A 98 2.32 -2.05 -6.43
CA ILE A 98 3.09 -1.11 -7.24
C ILE A 98 4.59 -1.43 -7.29
N ALA A 99 5.08 -2.38 -6.49
CA ALA A 99 6.42 -2.92 -6.62
C ALA A 99 6.61 -4.23 -5.83
N ASN A 100 7.58 -5.06 -6.21
CA ASN A 100 7.99 -6.21 -5.40
C ASN A 100 8.68 -5.81 -4.09
N ASP A 101 9.39 -4.68 -4.10
CA ASP A 101 10.12 -4.17 -2.95
C ASP A 101 10.34 -2.65 -3.02
N ILE A 102 10.97 -2.09 -1.99
CA ILE A 102 11.21 -0.64 -1.88
C ILE A 102 12.15 -0.10 -2.97
N LYS A 103 13.10 -0.89 -3.48
CA LYS A 103 14.04 -0.42 -4.51
C LYS A 103 13.37 -0.40 -5.87
N GLU A 104 12.54 -1.39 -6.15
CA GLU A 104 11.70 -1.41 -7.33
C GLU A 104 10.68 -0.25 -7.29
N PHE A 105 10.06 0.00 -6.13
CA PHE A 105 9.22 1.19 -5.92
C PHE A 105 9.97 2.48 -6.26
N LEU A 106 11.19 2.65 -5.72
CA LEU A 106 12.03 3.82 -6.03
C LEU A 106 12.40 3.89 -7.52
N SER A 107 12.50 2.77 -8.22
CA SER A 107 12.81 2.77 -9.64
C SER A 107 11.64 3.31 -10.46
N ILE A 108 10.41 2.94 -10.10
CA ILE A 108 9.20 3.35 -10.80
C ILE A 108 8.77 4.76 -10.39
N VAL A 109 8.78 5.12 -9.11
CA VAL A 109 8.35 6.47 -8.65
C VAL A 109 9.19 7.59 -9.28
N LEU A 110 10.45 7.31 -9.60
CA LEU A 110 11.35 8.28 -10.22
C LEU A 110 11.15 8.45 -11.73
N THR A 111 10.38 7.59 -12.39
CA THR A 111 10.22 7.60 -13.86
C THR A 111 8.77 7.60 -14.33
N ASP A 112 7.85 6.99 -13.59
CA ASP A 112 6.51 6.60 -14.01
C ASP A 112 5.51 6.50 -12.84
N GLU A 113 5.61 7.38 -11.85
CA GLU A 113 4.75 7.39 -10.66
C GLU A 113 3.25 7.49 -10.97
N GLU A 114 2.88 8.04 -12.14
CA GLU A 114 1.50 8.17 -12.56
C GLU A 114 0.81 6.81 -12.68
N LEU A 115 1.57 5.73 -12.90
CA LEU A 115 1.05 4.36 -12.90
C LEU A 115 0.52 3.90 -11.53
N PHE A 116 0.88 4.56 -10.43
CA PHE A 116 0.48 4.15 -9.09
C PHE A 116 -0.96 4.55 -8.73
N TYR A 117 -1.45 5.64 -9.32
CA TYR A 117 -2.77 6.21 -9.00
C TYR A 117 -3.68 6.38 -10.22
N ASN A 118 -3.19 6.10 -11.44
CA ASN A 118 -4.01 5.99 -12.62
C ASN A 118 -4.16 4.53 -13.07
N THR A 119 -5.34 4.22 -13.60
CA THR A 119 -5.66 2.94 -14.22
C THR A 119 -5.82 3.14 -15.72
N PHE A 120 -5.16 2.29 -16.51
CA PHE A 120 -5.24 2.30 -17.96
C PHE A 120 -5.71 0.94 -18.44
N ALA A 121 -6.54 0.91 -19.49
CA ALA A 121 -7.03 -0.36 -20.03
C ALA A 121 -5.97 -1.05 -20.90
N THR A 122 -5.09 -0.27 -21.55
CA THR A 122 -4.01 -0.79 -22.39
C THR A 122 -2.73 0.03 -22.23
N GLU A 123 -1.61 -0.53 -22.71
CA GLU A 123 -0.34 0.18 -22.78
C GLU A 123 -0.42 1.39 -23.74
N GLU A 124 -1.20 1.29 -24.82
CA GLU A 124 -1.44 2.41 -25.73
C GLU A 124 -2.18 3.57 -25.04
N ASP A 125 -3.17 3.28 -24.19
CA ASP A 125 -3.88 4.30 -23.42
C ASP A 125 -2.95 5.01 -22.45
N TYR A 126 -2.09 4.26 -21.77
CA TYR A 126 -1.04 4.80 -20.92
C TYR A 126 -0.07 5.70 -21.70
N ARG A 127 0.45 5.23 -22.84
CA ARG A 127 1.35 6.02 -23.69
C ARG A 127 0.68 7.29 -24.22
N ALA A 128 -0.59 7.21 -24.60
CA ALA A 128 -1.37 8.36 -25.05
C ALA A 128 -1.59 9.37 -23.91
N ALA A 129 -1.92 8.92 -22.70
CA ALA A 129 -2.04 9.79 -21.54
C ALA A 129 -0.70 10.48 -21.22
N LYS A 130 0.41 9.74 -21.22
CA LYS A 130 1.75 10.29 -20.98
C LYS A 130 2.13 11.35 -22.02
N GLN A 131 1.73 11.17 -23.27
CA GLN A 131 1.94 12.18 -24.31
C GLN A 131 1.10 13.44 -24.05
N ARG A 132 -0.20 13.29 -23.72
CA ARG A 132 -1.08 14.41 -23.39
C ARG A 132 -0.55 15.21 -22.19
N TRP A 133 -0.13 14.55 -21.12
CA TRP A 133 0.39 15.23 -19.93
C TRP A 133 1.66 16.04 -20.20
N ARG A 134 2.54 15.55 -21.08
CA ARG A 134 3.71 16.33 -21.52
C ARG A 134 3.28 17.58 -22.29
N GLU A 135 2.33 17.46 -23.21
CA GLU A 135 1.80 18.59 -23.97
C GLU A 135 1.12 19.62 -23.05
N GLU A 136 0.36 19.15 -22.06
CA GLU A 136 -0.28 19.99 -21.04
C GLU A 136 0.74 20.69 -20.15
N GLU A 137 1.80 20.00 -19.71
CA GLU A 137 2.88 20.58 -18.92
C GLU A 137 3.69 21.62 -19.72
N GLU A 138 3.98 21.35 -20.99
CA GLU A 138 4.65 22.28 -21.90
C GLU A 138 3.82 23.55 -22.17
N ALA A 139 2.50 23.42 -22.24
CA ALA A 139 1.57 24.54 -22.42
C ALA A 139 1.20 25.25 -21.11
N SER A 140 1.54 24.68 -19.94
CA SER A 140 1.10 25.19 -18.64
C SER A 140 1.81 26.48 -18.24
N PRO A 141 1.07 27.51 -17.78
CA PRO A 141 1.68 28.71 -17.20
C PRO A 141 2.36 28.44 -15.84
N TYR A 142 2.16 27.25 -15.26
CA TYR A 142 2.72 26.82 -13.99
C TYR A 142 3.87 25.81 -14.15
N ARG A 143 4.52 25.78 -15.31
CA ARG A 143 5.67 24.91 -15.55
C ARG A 143 6.74 25.07 -14.45
N PRO A 144 7.37 23.97 -13.98
CA PRO A 144 8.47 24.06 -13.04
C PRO A 144 9.57 25.01 -13.57
N SER A 145 10.13 25.83 -12.68
CA SER A 145 11.30 26.65 -13.04
C SER A 145 12.50 25.75 -13.35
N GLU A 146 13.44 26.25 -14.16
CA GLU A 146 14.70 25.52 -14.45
C GLU A 146 15.43 25.11 -13.16
N GLU A 147 15.39 25.96 -12.13
CA GLU A 147 15.95 25.68 -10.80
C GLU A 147 15.28 24.47 -10.15
N LYS A 148 13.94 24.38 -10.18
CA LYS A 148 13.20 23.23 -9.63
C LYS A 148 13.49 21.94 -10.40
N VAL A 149 13.57 22.02 -11.73
CA VAL A 149 13.94 20.87 -12.58
C VAL A 149 15.35 20.39 -12.24
N GLN A 150 16.30 21.32 -12.12
CA GLN A 150 17.68 21.00 -11.76
C GLN A 150 17.76 20.38 -10.35
N GLN A 151 17.06 20.96 -9.38
CA GLN A 151 16.98 20.43 -8.02
C GLN A 151 16.45 18.99 -7.99
N LYS A 152 15.34 18.71 -8.70
CA LYS A 152 14.78 17.36 -8.84
C LYS A 152 15.83 16.40 -9.41
N ASN A 153 16.49 16.77 -10.50
CA ASN A 153 17.52 15.94 -11.14
C ASN A 153 18.72 15.66 -10.22
N ASP A 154 19.16 16.64 -9.44
CA ASP A 154 20.27 16.47 -8.49
C ASP A 154 19.90 15.50 -7.35
N ILE A 155 18.66 15.58 -6.83
CA ILE A 155 18.17 14.64 -5.81
C ILE A 155 18.07 13.22 -6.39
N ILE A 156 17.51 13.06 -7.59
CA ILE A 156 17.43 11.77 -8.28
C ILE A 156 18.82 11.15 -8.46
N ARG A 157 19.82 11.97 -8.83
CA ARG A 157 21.21 11.50 -8.94
C ARG A 157 21.73 11.02 -7.59
N LEU A 158 21.52 11.76 -6.51
CA LEU A 158 21.94 11.35 -5.16
C LEU A 158 21.29 10.03 -4.72
N VAL A 159 20.01 9.82 -5.03
CA VAL A 159 19.33 8.55 -4.75
C VAL A 159 20.03 7.40 -5.48
N LYS A 160 20.28 7.56 -6.79
CA LYS A 160 20.94 6.54 -7.62
C LYS A 160 22.40 6.27 -7.23
N GLU A 161 23.10 7.24 -6.67
CA GLU A 161 24.47 7.08 -6.16
C GLU A 161 24.51 6.31 -4.83
N ARG A 162 23.46 6.40 -4.01
CA ARG A 162 23.40 5.79 -2.67
C ARG A 162 22.69 4.45 -2.63
N ILE A 163 21.71 4.27 -3.51
CA ILE A 163 20.80 3.13 -3.52
C ILE A 163 20.88 2.49 -4.90
N SER A 164 21.28 1.22 -4.93
CA SER A 164 21.28 0.44 -6.16
C SER A 164 19.84 0.13 -6.56
N LEU A 165 19.36 0.83 -7.59
CA LEU A 165 18.01 0.66 -8.12
C LEU A 165 17.99 -0.35 -9.28
N PRO A 166 17.04 -1.30 -9.32
CA PRO A 166 16.85 -2.15 -10.49
C PRO A 166 16.46 -1.32 -11.72
N TYR A 167 16.83 -1.81 -12.91
CA TYR A 167 16.33 -1.26 -14.16
C TYR A 167 15.01 -1.95 -14.53
N ILE A 168 14.00 -1.15 -14.86
CA ILE A 168 12.68 -1.62 -15.28
C ILE A 168 12.45 -1.09 -16.70
N GLU A 169 12.42 -1.99 -17.67
CA GLU A 169 12.34 -1.61 -19.09
C GLU A 169 10.95 -1.08 -19.47
N ASN A 170 9.89 -1.76 -19.05
CA ASN A 170 8.51 -1.37 -19.29
C ASN A 170 7.72 -1.41 -17.98
N PRO A 171 7.63 -0.27 -17.25
CA PRO A 171 6.93 -0.19 -15.98
C PRO A 171 5.44 -0.56 -16.07
N TYR A 172 4.77 -0.27 -17.20
CA TYR A 172 3.37 -0.66 -17.38
C TYR A 172 3.21 -2.19 -17.38
N GLN A 173 3.92 -2.88 -18.28
CA GLN A 173 3.87 -4.35 -18.37
C GLN A 173 4.35 -5.00 -17.06
N HIS A 174 5.38 -4.43 -16.43
CA HIS A 174 5.91 -4.92 -15.17
C HIS A 174 4.86 -4.92 -14.05
N LEU A 175 4.05 -3.87 -13.94
CA LEU A 175 2.97 -3.81 -12.95
C LEU A 175 1.84 -4.80 -13.24
N GLU A 176 1.51 -5.03 -14.51
CA GLU A 176 0.55 -6.07 -14.92
C GLU A 176 1.05 -7.48 -14.54
N ASP A 177 2.32 -7.77 -14.84
CA ASP A 177 2.96 -9.03 -14.48
C ASP A 177 2.97 -9.23 -12.96
N LEU A 178 3.26 -8.18 -12.20
CA LEU A 178 3.26 -8.20 -10.75
C LEU A 178 1.87 -8.48 -10.16
N ALA A 179 0.84 -7.83 -10.70
CA ALA A 179 -0.54 -8.10 -10.33
C ALA A 179 -0.94 -9.55 -10.64
N GLN A 180 -0.57 -10.08 -11.81
CA GLN A 180 -0.83 -11.47 -12.18
C GLN A 180 -0.12 -12.46 -11.24
N GLN A 181 1.19 -12.27 -11.01
CA GLN A 181 1.99 -13.10 -10.11
C GLN A 181 1.41 -13.11 -8.69
N ARG A 182 0.87 -11.97 -8.23
CA ARG A 182 0.13 -11.91 -6.97
C ARG A 182 -1.08 -12.84 -7.02
N GLN A 183 -1.96 -12.70 -8.03
CA GLN A 183 -3.20 -13.47 -8.12
C GLN A 183 -2.96 -14.98 -8.17
N GLU A 184 -1.85 -15.43 -8.76
CA GLU A 184 -1.45 -16.85 -8.78
C GLU A 184 -1.13 -17.41 -7.38
N ARG A 185 -0.77 -16.54 -6.42
CA ARG A 185 -0.42 -16.92 -5.04
C ARG A 185 -1.57 -16.73 -4.05
N VAL A 186 -2.65 -16.05 -4.46
CA VAL A 186 -3.79 -15.74 -3.59
C VAL A 186 -4.59 -17.00 -3.30
N ALA A 187 -4.77 -17.30 -2.01
CA ALA A 187 -5.60 -18.40 -1.54
C ALA A 187 -7.06 -17.98 -1.32
N ALA A 188 -7.31 -16.72 -0.96
CA ALA A 188 -8.64 -16.14 -0.87
C ALA A 188 -8.67 -14.72 -1.44
N LYS A 189 -9.60 -14.46 -2.36
CA LYS A 189 -9.79 -13.13 -2.94
C LYS A 189 -10.41 -12.19 -1.91
N THR A 190 -10.07 -10.92 -2.02
CA THR A 190 -10.60 -9.82 -1.19
C THR A 190 -11.07 -8.69 -2.09
N GLN A 191 -11.99 -7.87 -1.58
CA GLN A 191 -12.60 -6.77 -2.33
C GLN A 191 -11.63 -5.60 -2.59
N ASP A 192 -10.56 -5.49 -1.80
CA ASP A 192 -9.46 -4.54 -2.03
C ASP A 192 -8.50 -4.96 -3.15
N LEU A 193 -8.72 -6.12 -3.78
CA LEU A 193 -7.94 -6.71 -4.88
C LEU A 193 -6.56 -7.29 -4.50
N LEU A 194 -6.10 -7.15 -3.25
CA LEU A 194 -4.78 -7.67 -2.82
C LEU A 194 -4.78 -9.19 -2.64
N GLY A 195 -5.90 -9.74 -2.18
CA GLY A 195 -6.07 -11.16 -1.83
C GLY A 195 -5.16 -11.62 -0.68
N VAL A 196 -5.58 -12.66 0.04
CA VAL A 196 -4.80 -13.26 1.13
C VAL A 196 -3.97 -14.41 0.58
N ILE A 197 -2.66 -14.34 0.79
CA ILE A 197 -1.74 -15.48 0.55
C ILE A 197 -1.76 -16.37 1.81
N GLY A 198 -1.73 -17.67 1.60
CA GLY A 198 -1.64 -18.63 2.70
C GLY A 198 -1.91 -20.04 2.22
N ASN A 199 -1.91 -20.98 3.14
CA ASN A 199 -2.28 -22.36 2.88
C ASN A 199 -3.50 -22.73 3.71
N PHE A 200 -4.40 -23.50 3.12
CA PHE A 200 -5.48 -24.16 3.85
C PHE A 200 -4.95 -25.40 4.56
N GLY A 201 -5.50 -25.71 5.72
CA GLY A 201 -5.31 -27.02 6.35
C GLY A 201 -5.89 -28.15 5.50
N GLU A 202 -5.59 -29.40 5.89
CA GLU A 202 -6.11 -30.57 5.17
C GLU A 202 -7.65 -30.57 5.17
N GLY A 203 -8.24 -30.54 3.98
CA GLY A 203 -9.69 -30.52 3.79
C GLY A 203 -10.35 -29.14 4.00
N GLU A 204 -9.60 -28.10 4.35
CA GLU A 204 -10.11 -26.74 4.43
C GLU A 204 -10.21 -26.12 3.02
N ILE A 205 -11.24 -25.32 2.81
CA ILE A 205 -11.43 -24.51 1.61
C ILE A 205 -11.86 -23.10 2.01
N HIS A 206 -11.60 -22.12 1.14
CA HIS A 206 -12.10 -20.77 1.35
C HIS A 206 -13.63 -20.78 1.47
N VAL A 207 -14.14 -20.20 2.56
CA VAL A 207 -15.56 -19.90 2.73
C VAL A 207 -15.74 -18.41 2.48
N PRO A 208 -16.29 -17.99 1.33
CA PRO A 208 -16.51 -16.58 1.05
C PRO A 208 -17.62 -16.04 1.93
N TYR A 209 -17.45 -14.79 2.37
CA TYR A 209 -18.49 -14.03 3.05
C TYR A 209 -18.35 -12.60 2.53
N TYR A 210 -19.37 -12.14 1.82
CA TYR A 210 -19.35 -10.83 1.19
C TYR A 210 -19.87 -9.76 2.14
N VAL A 211 -19.10 -8.69 2.28
CA VAL A 211 -19.48 -7.50 3.01
C VAL A 211 -19.92 -6.45 1.99
N HIS A 212 -21.06 -5.82 2.23
CA HIS A 212 -21.54 -4.70 1.44
C HIS A 212 -21.66 -3.47 2.35
N LYS A 213 -21.13 -2.32 1.90
CA LYS A 213 -21.12 -1.07 2.66
C LYS A 213 -22.50 -0.62 3.18
N ASP A 214 -23.56 -0.91 2.44
CA ASP A 214 -24.93 -0.48 2.75
C ASP A 214 -25.76 -1.55 3.49
N GLU A 215 -25.16 -2.69 3.85
CA GLU A 215 -25.84 -3.79 4.53
C GLU A 215 -25.43 -3.90 6.00
N SER A 216 -26.41 -4.04 6.89
CA SER A 216 -26.14 -4.36 8.28
C SER A 216 -25.72 -5.83 8.40
N LEU A 217 -24.54 -6.08 8.97
CA LEU A 217 -24.07 -7.43 9.25
C LEU A 217 -24.78 -8.02 10.48
N ASP A 218 -25.17 -9.29 10.39
CA ASP A 218 -25.62 -10.04 11.56
C ASP A 218 -24.40 -10.36 12.44
N ILE A 219 -24.39 -9.80 13.64
CA ILE A 219 -23.29 -9.90 14.61
C ILE A 219 -23.04 -11.34 15.05
N GLU A 220 -24.10 -12.13 15.24
CA GLU A 220 -23.98 -13.53 15.67
C GLU A 220 -23.49 -14.40 14.51
N GLU A 221 -23.95 -14.12 13.29
CA GLU A 221 -23.44 -14.77 12.09
C GLU A 221 -21.95 -14.48 11.86
N LEU A 222 -21.56 -13.21 11.95
CA LEU A 222 -20.16 -12.80 11.79
C LEU A 222 -19.29 -13.41 12.89
N ARG A 223 -19.72 -13.39 14.15
CA ARG A 223 -19.00 -14.01 15.26
C ARG A 223 -18.80 -15.51 15.03
N ARG A 224 -19.85 -16.20 14.59
CA ARG A 224 -19.77 -17.62 14.22
C ARG A 224 -18.76 -17.82 13.10
N TYR A 225 -18.87 -17.06 12.01
CA TYR A 225 -17.92 -17.12 10.88
C TYR A 225 -16.48 -16.92 11.35
N MET A 226 -16.19 -15.85 12.09
CA MET A 226 -14.86 -15.53 12.59
C MET A 226 -14.32 -16.54 13.60
N SER A 227 -15.19 -17.33 14.24
CA SER A 227 -14.77 -18.43 15.12
C SER A 227 -14.43 -19.71 14.36
N THR A 228 -15.20 -20.07 13.32
CA THR A 228 -15.12 -21.40 12.67
C THR A 228 -14.42 -21.41 11.31
N ALA A 229 -14.35 -20.29 10.61
CA ALA A 229 -13.75 -20.24 9.27
C ALA A 229 -12.25 -20.57 9.31
N PRO A 230 -11.67 -21.09 8.22
CA PRO A 230 -10.21 -21.24 8.10
C PRO A 230 -9.48 -19.91 8.29
N ALA A 231 -8.23 -19.94 8.74
CA ALA A 231 -7.45 -18.74 9.01
C ALA A 231 -7.42 -17.78 7.81
N VAL A 232 -7.13 -18.29 6.61
CA VAL A 232 -7.12 -17.51 5.36
C VAL A 232 -8.47 -16.81 5.10
N SER A 233 -9.58 -17.48 5.37
CA SER A 233 -10.93 -16.90 5.25
C SER A 233 -11.17 -15.77 6.24
N LYS A 234 -10.74 -15.93 7.50
CA LYS A 234 -10.84 -14.88 8.52
C LYS A 234 -10.06 -13.63 8.09
N LEU A 235 -8.85 -13.80 7.56
CA LEU A 235 -8.02 -12.68 7.10
C LEU A 235 -8.64 -11.95 5.90
N ALA A 236 -9.27 -12.69 4.99
CA ALA A 236 -9.97 -12.09 3.86
C ALA A 236 -11.15 -11.23 4.34
N MET A 237 -11.92 -11.75 5.31
CA MET A 237 -13.00 -11.02 5.97
C MET A 237 -12.49 -9.75 6.67
N VAL A 238 -11.34 -9.78 7.35
CA VAL A 238 -10.76 -8.59 7.98
C VAL A 238 -10.52 -7.47 6.95
N ARG A 239 -9.92 -7.79 5.80
CA ARG A 239 -9.71 -6.81 4.72
C ARG A 239 -11.03 -6.29 4.15
N ASP A 240 -11.98 -7.18 3.87
CA ASP A 240 -13.28 -6.78 3.31
C ASP A 240 -14.07 -5.87 4.27
N LEU A 241 -13.98 -6.09 5.58
CA LEU A 241 -14.59 -5.22 6.59
C LEU A 241 -13.90 -3.84 6.65
N GLN A 242 -12.57 -3.78 6.52
CA GLN A 242 -11.84 -2.51 6.45
C GLN A 242 -12.18 -1.74 5.17
N GLN A 243 -12.17 -2.43 4.04
CA GLN A 243 -12.49 -1.88 2.73
C GLN A 243 -13.89 -1.26 2.69
N ASN A 244 -14.86 -1.93 3.32
CA ASN A 244 -16.25 -1.47 3.38
C ASN A 244 -16.56 -0.54 4.56
N PHE A 245 -15.53 0.07 5.19
CA PHE A 245 -15.70 1.07 6.24
C PHE A 245 -16.43 0.56 7.50
N VAL A 246 -16.64 -0.75 7.63
CA VAL A 246 -17.49 -1.32 8.68
C VAL A 246 -16.84 -1.16 10.04
N LEU A 247 -15.53 -1.42 10.14
CA LEU A 247 -14.79 -1.36 11.40
C LEU A 247 -14.75 0.05 11.99
N TRP A 248 -14.81 1.07 11.15
CA TRP A 248 -14.82 2.47 11.56
C TRP A 248 -16.09 2.82 12.33
N HIS A 249 -17.24 2.30 11.91
CA HIS A 249 -18.56 2.65 12.45
C HIS A 249 -19.06 1.73 13.57
N ASP A 250 -18.62 0.47 13.61
CA ASP A 250 -19.14 -0.52 14.55
C ASP A 250 -18.05 -1.09 15.48
N GLY A 251 -18.11 -0.69 16.76
CA GLY A 251 -17.19 -1.16 17.79
C GLY A 251 -17.34 -2.65 18.11
N GLN A 252 -18.55 -3.22 18.01
CA GLN A 252 -18.76 -4.64 18.30
C GLN A 252 -18.14 -5.53 17.21
N ILE A 253 -18.30 -5.13 15.94
CA ILE A 253 -17.65 -5.79 14.81
C ILE A 253 -16.12 -5.68 14.94
N ARG A 254 -15.62 -4.51 15.35
CA ARG A 254 -14.20 -4.29 15.60
C ARG A 254 -13.66 -5.24 16.66
N ASP A 255 -14.37 -5.43 17.77
CA ASP A 255 -13.98 -6.37 18.82
C ASP A 255 -13.93 -7.82 18.30
N ILE A 256 -14.90 -8.23 17.47
CA ILE A 256 -14.90 -9.55 16.82
C ILE A 256 -13.66 -9.73 15.93
N VAL A 257 -13.29 -8.72 15.15
CA VAL A 257 -12.08 -8.75 14.31
C VAL A 257 -10.82 -8.84 15.16
N VAL A 258 -10.74 -8.05 16.23
CA VAL A 258 -9.60 -8.04 17.16
C VAL A 258 -9.43 -9.40 17.84
N ASP A 259 -10.53 -10.02 18.29
CA ASP A 259 -10.51 -11.37 18.85
C ASP A 259 -10.00 -12.40 17.83
N ALA A 260 -10.42 -12.29 16.57
CA ALA A 260 -9.97 -13.17 15.51
C ALA A 260 -8.47 -13.00 15.21
N LEU A 261 -7.98 -11.77 15.06
CA LEU A 261 -6.55 -11.48 14.88
C LEU A 261 -5.71 -11.96 16.07
N ASN A 262 -6.23 -11.79 17.29
CA ASN A 262 -5.60 -12.30 18.50
C ASN A 262 -5.51 -13.83 18.52
N SER A 263 -6.55 -14.54 18.07
CA SER A 263 -6.54 -16.01 17.95
C SER A 263 -5.52 -16.52 16.92
N LEU A 264 -5.16 -15.69 15.94
CA LEU A 264 -4.15 -15.95 14.92
C LEU A 264 -2.76 -15.43 15.31
N ASN A 265 -2.60 -14.87 16.52
CA ASN A 265 -1.36 -14.27 17.01
C ASN A 265 -0.84 -13.07 16.19
N LEU A 266 -1.73 -12.31 15.56
CA LEU A 266 -1.42 -11.16 14.70
C LEU A 266 -1.46 -9.83 15.46
N LYS A 267 -0.47 -9.64 16.35
CA LYS A 267 -0.42 -8.51 17.29
C LYS A 267 -0.10 -7.15 16.68
N ASN A 268 0.52 -7.10 15.50
CA ASN A 268 0.80 -5.83 14.84
C ASN A 268 -0.46 -5.34 14.10
N GLU A 269 -1.14 -6.24 13.44
CA GLU A 269 -2.37 -6.02 12.68
C GLU A 269 -3.49 -5.62 13.63
N GLU A 270 -3.62 -6.31 14.77
CA GLU A 270 -4.57 -5.97 15.84
C GLU A 270 -4.42 -4.52 16.32
N LYS A 271 -3.20 -4.04 16.55
CA LYS A 271 -2.97 -2.64 16.96
C LYS A 271 -3.42 -1.66 15.89
N ARG A 272 -3.17 -1.99 14.62
CA ARG A 272 -3.49 -1.14 13.47
C ARG A 272 -5.00 -1.01 13.21
N ILE A 273 -5.82 -1.92 13.72
CA ILE A 273 -7.29 -1.78 13.72
C ILE A 273 -7.75 -0.57 14.55
N TYR A 274 -6.94 -0.10 15.50
CA TYR A 274 -7.26 1.06 16.34
C TYR A 274 -6.53 2.34 15.92
N GLU A 275 -5.62 2.26 14.96
CA GLU A 275 -4.78 3.38 14.51
C GLU A 275 -5.33 3.89 13.17
N HIS A 276 -6.22 4.88 13.23
CA HIS A 276 -6.79 5.54 12.07
C HIS A 276 -6.84 7.05 12.34
N ASP A 277 -6.38 7.83 11.37
CA ASP A 277 -6.50 9.29 11.39
C ASP A 277 -7.80 9.73 10.70
N LEU A 278 -8.34 10.87 11.14
CA LEU A 278 -9.62 11.46 10.73
C LEU A 278 -9.60 12.01 9.30
#